data_AF-A0AAD3R4E7-F1
#
_entry.id   AF-A0AAD3R4E7-F1
#
_cell.length_a   1.000
_cell.length_b   1.000
_cell.length_c   1.000
_cell.angle_alpha   90.00
_cell.angle_beta   90.00
_cell.angle_gamma   90.00
#
_symmetry.space_group_name_H-M   'P 1'
#
loop_
_entity.id
_entity.type
_entity.pdbx_description
1 polymer ?
#
loop_
_entity_poly.entity_id
_entity_poly.type
_entity_poly.pdbx_seq_one_letter_code
_entity_poly.pdbx_strand_id
1 'polypeptide(L)'
;MAAPGGTLNCEDFSMFQEVLKLMRTIDDRIVHALNTTVPTVSFSGKVDATQTCKQLYESMMEAHLSRDKAIKACIAQTSEVVGQLREERAKDSNNLAIIKQLRKEQTKLKLMQSELNVEEVVNDRSLKVFSERCRIHYTPPKVK
;
A
#
# COMPACT_ATOMS: atom_id res chain seq x y z
N MET A 1 -2.81 20.32 -3.56
CA MET A 1 -2.25 19.82 -2.29
C MET A 1 -1.19 18.79 -2.63
N ALA A 2 0.09 19.14 -2.49
CA ALA A 2 1.20 18.27 -2.82
C ALA A 2 1.24 17.10 -1.83
N ALA A 3 1.28 15.87 -2.35
CA ALA A 3 1.53 14.68 -1.55
C ALA A 3 2.90 14.82 -0.86
N PRO A 4 3.03 14.55 0.44
CA PRO A 4 4.33 14.55 1.06
C PRO A 4 5.13 13.40 0.45
N GLY A 5 6.17 13.72 -0.30
CA GLY A 5 7.20 12.77 -0.74
C GLY A 5 8.02 12.32 0.46
N GLY A 6 7.37 11.64 1.40
CA GLY A 6 8.03 11.04 2.56
C GLY A 6 8.95 9.95 2.06
N THR A 7 10.25 10.16 2.18
CA THR A 7 11.25 9.11 2.04
C THR A 7 10.84 7.96 2.96
N LEU A 8 10.51 6.80 2.37
CA LEU A 8 10.14 5.59 3.12
C LEU A 8 11.32 5.19 4.00
N ASN A 9 11.15 5.34 5.31
CA ASN A 9 12.14 4.90 6.28
C ASN A 9 11.79 3.47 6.73
N CYS A 10 12.54 2.48 6.24
CA CYS A 10 12.35 1.07 6.59
C CYS A 10 13.08 0.69 7.90
N GLU A 11 13.86 1.59 8.50
CA GLU A 11 14.56 1.32 9.76
C GLU A 11 13.60 1.29 10.95
N ASP A 12 12.65 2.22 10.96
CA ASP A 12 11.60 2.33 11.98
C ASP A 12 10.27 1.81 11.44
N PHE A 13 9.83 0.67 11.98
CA PHE A 13 8.56 0.07 11.61
C PHE A 13 7.35 0.98 11.90
N SER A 14 7.41 1.80 12.95
CA SER A 14 6.34 2.74 13.29
C SER A 14 6.18 3.81 12.21
N MET A 15 7.29 4.40 11.76
CA MET A 15 7.28 5.38 10.67
C MET A 15 6.81 4.77 9.36
N PHE A 16 7.26 3.55 9.05
CA PHE A 16 6.79 2.80 7.89
C PHE A 16 5.26 2.61 7.92
N GLN A 17 4.69 2.22 9.06
CA GLN A 17 3.25 2.03 9.22
C GLN A 17 2.47 3.34 9.07
N GLU A 18 2.98 4.46 9.59
CA GLU A 18 2.35 5.78 9.43
C GLU A 18 2.30 6.22 7.97
N VAL A 19 3.40 6.03 7.23
CA VAL A 19 3.46 6.36 5.80
C VAL A 19 2.47 5.50 5.02
N LEU A 20 2.41 4.19 5.27
CA LEU A 20 1.43 3.31 4.62
C LEU A 20 -0.02 3.75 4.92
N LYS A 21 -0.31 4.15 6.16
CA LYS A 21 -1.62 4.67 6.52
C LYS A 21 -1.97 5.93 5.73
N LEU A 22 -1.03 6.85 5.56
CA LEU A 22 -1.23 8.05 4.73
C LEU A 22 -1.47 7.67 3.27
N MET A 23 -0.70 6.74 2.71
CA MET A 23 -0.87 6.28 1.34
C MET A 23 -2.21 5.55 1.09
N ARG A 24 -2.82 4.95 2.13
CA ARG A 24 -4.14 4.28 2.08
C ARG A 24 -5.34 5.24 2.17
N THR A 25 -5.11 6.54 2.34
CA THR A 25 -6.19 7.54 2.44
C THR A 25 -7.13 7.54 1.23
N ILE A 26 -6.62 7.24 0.03
CA ILE A 26 -7.43 7.14 -1.19
C ILE A 26 -8.43 5.98 -1.12
N ASP A 27 -8.00 4.83 -0.59
CA ASP A 27 -8.81 3.64 -0.40
C ASP A 27 -9.84 3.83 0.72
N ASP A 28 -9.41 4.37 1.86
CA ASP A 28 -10.30 4.64 3.00
C ASP A 28 -11.44 5.59 2.63
N ARG A 29 -11.18 6.52 1.71
CA ARG A 29 -12.15 7.52 1.26
C ARG A 29 -12.87 7.13 -0.02
N ILE A 30 -12.63 5.94 -0.59
CA ILE A 30 -13.16 5.59 -1.92
C ILE A 30 -14.69 5.60 -1.97
N VAL A 31 -15.36 5.12 -0.92
CA VAL A 31 -16.83 5.14 -0.81
C VAL A 31 -17.34 6.58 -0.80
N HIS A 32 -16.70 7.45 -0.02
CA HIS A 32 -17.08 8.86 0.06
C HIS A 32 -16.82 9.58 -1.27
N ALA A 33 -15.67 9.35 -1.88
CA ALA A 33 -15.31 9.90 -3.18
C ALA A 33 -16.31 9.46 -4.26
N LEU A 34 -16.67 8.18 -4.33
CA LEU A 34 -17.67 7.68 -5.29
C LEU A 34 -19.07 8.23 -5.02
N ASN A 35 -19.48 8.38 -3.75
CA ASN A 35 -20.78 8.95 -3.41
C ASN A 35 -20.89 10.45 -3.75
N THR A 36 -19.79 11.19 -3.73
CA THR A 36 -19.79 12.61 -4.11
C THR A 36 -19.59 12.83 -5.61
N THR A 37 -18.90 11.92 -6.29
CA THR A 37 -18.52 12.06 -7.71
C THR A 37 -19.41 11.33 -8.70
N VAL A 38 -20.09 10.26 -8.29
CA VAL A 38 -21.05 9.54 -9.11
C VAL A 38 -22.46 9.97 -8.66
N PRO A 39 -23.02 11.06 -9.24
CA PRO A 39 -24.36 11.49 -8.91
C PRO A 39 -25.37 10.36 -9.13
N THR A 40 -26.41 10.32 -8.29
CA THR A 40 -27.62 9.55 -8.61
C THR A 40 -28.17 10.02 -9.95
N VAL A 41 -28.83 9.13 -10.69
CA VAL A 41 -29.39 9.36 -12.05
C VAL A 41 -30.09 10.71 -12.24
N SER A 42 -30.64 11.29 -11.16
CA SER A 42 -31.29 12.60 -11.11
C SER A 42 -30.35 13.82 -11.27
N PHE A 43 -29.03 13.65 -11.20
CA PHE A 43 -28.02 14.73 -11.29
C PHE A 43 -26.99 14.53 -12.42
N SER A 44 -27.29 13.62 -13.35
CA SER A 44 -26.43 13.20 -14.48
C SER A 44 -26.00 14.31 -15.45
N GLY A 45 -26.64 15.49 -15.42
CA GLY A 45 -26.30 16.61 -16.28
C GLY A 45 -25.15 17.52 -15.81
N LYS A 46 -24.57 17.28 -14.62
CA LYS A 46 -23.54 18.19 -14.04
C LYS A 46 -22.14 17.59 -13.93
N VAL A 47 -21.98 16.28 -14.05
CA VAL A 47 -20.69 15.59 -13.85
C VAL A 47 -20.53 14.48 -14.90
N ASP A 48 -19.39 14.47 -15.59
CA ASP A 48 -19.01 13.35 -16.47
C ASP A 48 -18.53 12.17 -15.60
N ALA A 49 -19.47 11.26 -15.33
CA ALA A 49 -19.23 10.05 -14.55
C ALA A 49 -18.17 9.14 -15.20
N THR A 50 -18.07 9.12 -16.53
CA THR A 50 -17.08 8.31 -17.26
C THR A 50 -15.68 8.82 -17.00
N GLN A 51 -15.46 10.12 -17.19
CA GLN A 51 -14.16 10.74 -16.97
C GLN A 51 -13.74 10.63 -15.49
N THR A 52 -14.68 10.83 -14.57
CA THR A 52 -14.37 10.81 -13.13
C THR A 52 -14.06 9.40 -12.64
N CYS A 53 -14.82 8.39 -13.06
CA CYS A 53 -14.51 6.98 -12.79
C CYS A 53 -13.14 6.58 -13.36
N LYS A 54 -12.79 7.04 -14.57
CA LYS A 54 -11.47 6.79 -15.15
C LYS A 54 -10.34 7.41 -14.30
N GLN A 55 -10.46 8.68 -13.93
CA GLN A 55 -9.44 9.37 -13.12
C GLN A 55 -9.27 8.74 -11.74
N LEU A 56 -10.38 8.34 -11.11
CA LEU A 56 -10.34 7.64 -9.83
C LEU A 56 -9.65 6.28 -9.97
N TYR A 57 -9.93 5.52 -11.03
CA TYR A 57 -9.27 4.25 -11.30
C TYR A 57 -7.76 4.41 -11.47
N GLU A 58 -7.33 5.37 -12.31
CA GLU A 58 -5.90 5.65 -12.55
C GLU A 58 -5.19 6.05 -11.25
N SER A 59 -5.78 6.97 -10.48
CA SER A 59 -5.23 7.42 -9.20
C SER A 59 -5.13 6.29 -8.17
N MET A 60 -6.16 5.45 -8.10
CA MET A 60 -6.19 4.29 -7.20
C MET A 60 -5.13 3.26 -7.60
N MET A 61 -5.03 2.93 -8.89
CA MET A 61 -4.05 1.95 -9.38
C MET A 61 -2.61 2.44 -9.19
N GLU A 62 -2.35 3.73 -9.44
CA GLU A 62 -1.04 4.33 -9.16
C GLU A 62 -0.68 4.25 -7.67
N ALA A 63 -1.64 4.53 -6.79
CA ALA A 63 -1.44 4.42 -5.35
C ALA A 63 -1.16 2.97 -4.92
N HIS A 64 -1.91 1.99 -5.45
CA HIS A 64 -1.71 0.54 -5.20
C HIS A 64 -0.31 0.11 -5.62
N LEU A 65 0.12 0.46 -6.84
CA LEU A 65 1.45 0.13 -7.36
C LEU A 65 2.57 0.80 -6.55
N SER A 66 2.38 2.06 -6.18
CA SER A 66 3.33 2.81 -5.38
C SER A 66 3.51 2.19 -3.99
N ARG A 67 2.40 1.80 -3.32
CA ARG A 67 2.45 1.11 -2.02
C ARG A 67 3.06 -0.27 -2.10
N ASP A 68 2.67 -1.09 -3.08
CA ASP A 68 3.24 -2.43 -3.26
C ASP A 68 4.76 -2.36 -3.46
N LYS A 69 5.23 -1.43 -4.31
CA LYS A 69 6.66 -1.17 -4.50
C LYS A 69 7.35 -0.73 -3.20
N ALA A 70 6.73 0.16 -2.45
CA ALA A 70 7.24 0.63 -1.16
C ALA A 70 7.42 -0.51 -0.14
N ILE A 71 6.39 -1.33 0.03
CA ILE A 71 6.40 -2.46 0.96
C ILE A 71 7.48 -3.47 0.54
N LYS A 72 7.52 -3.85 -0.75
CA LYS A 72 8.53 -4.78 -1.28
C LYS A 72 9.96 -4.26 -1.13
N ALA A 73 10.19 -2.96 -1.34
CA ALA A 73 11.50 -2.35 -1.13
C ALA A 73 11.96 -2.46 0.33
N CYS A 74 11.09 -2.16 1.30
CA CYS A 74 11.42 -2.30 2.72
C CYS A 74 11.63 -3.76 3.16
N ILE A 75 10.85 -4.69 2.61
CA ILE A 75 11.05 -6.13 2.85
C ILE A 75 12.42 -6.57 2.32
N ALA A 76 12.79 -6.16 1.10
CA ALA A 76 14.08 -6.51 0.50
C ALA A 76 15.24 -5.98 1.36
N GLN A 77 15.20 -4.69 1.73
CA GLN A 77 16.22 -4.07 2.58
C GLN A 77 16.34 -4.77 3.94
N THR A 78 15.22 -5.03 4.62
CA THR A 78 15.25 -5.70 5.93
C THR A 78 15.70 -7.16 5.81
N SER A 79 15.33 -7.84 4.72
CA SER A 79 15.76 -9.21 4.45
C SER A 79 17.28 -9.29 4.24
N GLU A 80 17.88 -8.31 3.58
CA GLU A 80 19.33 -8.23 3.42
C GLU A 80 20.04 -8.08 4.78
N VAL A 81 19.55 -7.17 5.63
CA VAL A 81 20.08 -6.98 7.00
C VAL A 81 19.95 -8.27 7.83
N VAL A 82 18.81 -8.97 7.75
CA VAL A 82 18.63 -10.26 8.42
C VAL A 82 19.60 -11.31 7.86
N GLY A 83 19.88 -11.29 6.56
CA GLY A 83 20.88 -12.16 5.91
C GLY A 83 22.28 -11.94 6.48
N GLN A 84 22.73 -10.68 6.51
CA GLN A 84 24.03 -10.29 7.05
C GLN A 84 24.17 -10.70 8.53
N LEU A 85 23.16 -10.44 9.37
CA LEU A 85 23.17 -10.83 10.79
C LEU A 85 23.19 -12.36 11.00
N ARG A 86 22.61 -13.14 10.07
CA ARG A 86 22.70 -14.61 10.11
C ARG A 86 24.12 -15.09 9.82
N GLU A 87 24.80 -14.48 8.85
CA GLU A 87 26.20 -14.79 8.53
C GLU A 87 27.14 -14.41 9.66
N GLU A 88 26.94 -13.24 10.28
CA GLU A 88 27.72 -12.82 11.45
C GLU A 88 27.53 -13.77 12.64
N ARG A 89 26.28 -14.19 12.90
CA ARG A 89 25.99 -15.19 13.93
C ARG A 89 26.66 -16.54 13.66
N ALA A 90 26.80 -16.92 12.39
CA ALA A 90 27.51 -18.15 12.02
C ALA A 90 29.01 -18.07 12.34
N LYS A 91 29.60 -16.87 12.30
CA LYS A 91 31.01 -16.62 12.65
C LYS A 91 31.22 -16.51 14.17
N ASP A 92 30.26 -15.93 14.89
CA ASP A 92 30.29 -15.78 16.36
C ASP A 92 28.93 -16.15 16.99
N SER A 93 28.79 -17.44 17.31
CA SER A 93 27.51 -18.01 17.76
C SER A 93 27.07 -17.61 19.17
N ASN A 94 27.98 -17.10 20.01
CA ASN A 94 27.70 -16.76 21.40
C ASN A 94 27.54 -15.25 21.63
N ASN A 95 27.63 -14.43 20.58
CA ASN A 95 27.45 -13.00 20.69
C ASN A 95 25.98 -12.63 20.96
N LEU A 96 25.69 -12.32 22.23
CA LEU A 96 24.36 -11.94 22.69
C LEU A 96 23.81 -10.69 21.99
N ALA A 97 24.68 -9.76 21.56
CA ALA A 97 24.25 -8.55 20.85
C ALA A 97 23.72 -8.90 19.45
N ILE A 98 24.44 -9.74 18.71
CA ILE A 98 24.03 -10.22 17.37
C ILE A 98 22.71 -11.00 17.47
N ILE A 99 22.56 -11.87 18.48
CA ILE A 99 21.33 -12.64 18.68
C ILE A 99 20.13 -11.71 18.94
N LYS A 100 20.31 -10.69 19.79
CA LYS A 100 19.25 -9.72 20.11
C LYS A 100 18.86 -8.90 18.88
N GLN A 101 19.85 -8.42 18.13
CA GLN A 101 19.63 -7.65 16.91
C GLN A 101 18.95 -8.49 15.83
N LEU A 102 19.40 -9.73 15.62
CA LEU A 102 18.80 -10.67 14.67
C LEU A 102 17.31 -10.91 14.99
N ARG A 103 16.94 -11.12 16.26
CA ARG A 103 15.53 -11.30 16.66
C ARG A 103 14.68 -10.05 16.39
N LYS A 104 15.23 -8.86 16.63
CA LYS A 104 14.57 -7.58 16.35
C LYS A 104 14.29 -7.44 14.85
N GLU A 105 15.31 -7.63 14.02
CA GLU A 105 15.21 -7.50 12.56
C GLU A 105 14.30 -8.59 11.95
N GLN A 106 14.34 -9.82 12.47
CA GLN A 106 13.40 -10.89 12.05
C GLN A 106 11.94 -10.55 12.39
N THR A 107 11.69 -9.99 13.58
CA THR A 107 10.33 -9.56 13.96
C THR A 107 9.85 -8.44 13.06
N LYS A 108 10.72 -7.45 12.78
CA LYS A 108 10.44 -6.36 11.84
C LYS A 108 10.11 -6.88 10.44
N LEU A 109 10.93 -7.80 9.91
CA LEU A 109 10.69 -8.44 8.61
C LEU A 109 9.32 -9.12 8.55
N LYS A 110 8.97 -9.87 9.58
CA LYS A 110 7.67 -10.56 9.67
C LYS A 110 6.49 -9.57 9.66
N LEU A 111 6.62 -8.47 10.39
CA LEU A 111 5.59 -7.42 10.40
C LEU A 111 5.46 -6.75 9.03
N MET A 112 6.57 -6.41 8.38
CA MET A 112 6.56 -5.84 7.03
C MET A 112 5.95 -6.79 6.00
N GLN A 113 6.25 -8.09 6.08
CA GLN A 113 5.64 -9.10 5.22
C GLN A 113 4.12 -9.19 5.44
N SER A 114 3.63 -9.00 6.67
CA SER A 114 2.19 -8.99 6.93
C SER A 114 1.46 -7.81 6.27
N GLU A 115 2.17 -6.69 6.01
CA GLU A 115 1.59 -5.55 5.29
C GLU A 115 1.28 -5.87 3.82
N LEU A 116 1.93 -6.86 3.20
CA LEU A 116 1.55 -7.33 1.86
C LEU A 116 0.13 -7.93 1.86
N ASN A 117 -0.21 -8.71 2.89
CA ASN A 117 -1.54 -9.28 3.02
C ASN A 117 -2.59 -8.19 3.28
N VAL A 118 -2.23 -7.18 4.09
CA VAL A 118 -3.11 -6.02 4.31
C VAL A 118 -3.33 -5.26 3.00
N GLU A 119 -2.27 -5.06 2.22
CA GLU A 119 -2.34 -4.36 0.93
C GLU A 119 -3.24 -5.11 -0.07
N GLU A 120 -3.15 -6.44 -0.15
CA GLU A 120 -4.04 -7.26 -0.97
C GLU A 120 -5.52 -7.05 -0.59
N VAL A 121 -5.85 -7.14 0.70
CA VAL A 121 -7.23 -6.94 1.18
C VAL A 121 -7.74 -5.52 0.90
N VAL A 122 -6.90 -4.50 1.08
CA VAL A 122 -7.24 -3.10 0.78
C VAL A 122 -7.52 -2.94 -0.72
N ASN A 123 -6.66 -3.48 -1.57
CA ASN A 123 -6.78 -3.38 -3.02
C ASN A 123 -8.06 -4.05 -3.52
N ASP A 124 -8.34 -5.27 -3.06
CA ASP A 124 -9.56 -6.01 -3.40
C ASP A 124 -10.83 -5.26 -2.99
N ARG A 125 -10.85 -4.74 -1.76
CA ARG A 125 -11.99 -3.98 -1.25
C ARG A 125 -12.25 -2.72 -2.07
N SER A 126 -11.21 -1.95 -2.35
CA SER A 126 -11.33 -0.71 -3.13
C SER A 126 -11.75 -0.99 -4.57
N LEU A 127 -11.15 -1.99 -5.22
CA LEU A 127 -11.50 -2.39 -6.58
C LEU A 127 -12.95 -2.88 -6.68
N LYS A 128 -13.42 -3.64 -5.68
CA LYS A 128 -14.80 -4.11 -5.63
C LYS A 128 -15.78 -2.94 -5.55
N VAL A 129 -15.56 -2.00 -4.62
CA VAL A 129 -16.42 -0.81 -4.45
C VAL A 129 -16.40 0.04 -5.73
N PHE A 130 -15.22 0.24 -6.32
CA PHE A 130 -15.07 0.92 -7.59
C PHE A 130 -15.90 0.24 -8.69
N SER A 131 -15.74 -1.06 -8.88
CA SER A 131 -16.46 -1.83 -9.90
C SER A 131 -17.97 -1.74 -9.72
N GLU A 132 -18.48 -1.91 -8.50
CA GLU A 132 -19.91 -1.84 -8.21
C GLU A 132 -20.54 -0.49 -8.58
N ARG A 133 -19.81 0.62 -8.37
CA ARG A 133 -20.31 1.99 -8.63
C ARG A 133 -20.01 2.50 -10.04
N CYS A 134 -18.87 2.14 -10.62
CA CYS A 134 -18.41 2.66 -11.90
C CYS A 134 -18.64 1.72 -13.09
N ARG A 135 -19.09 0.47 -12.90
CA ARG A 135 -19.25 -0.52 -14.00
C ARG A 135 -20.03 -0.05 -15.23
N ILE A 136 -21.03 0.82 -15.04
CA ILE A 136 -21.86 1.34 -16.14
C ILE A 136 -21.23 2.57 -16.83
N HIS A 137 -20.25 3.20 -16.19
CA HIS A 137 -19.61 4.43 -16.64
C HIS A 137 -18.22 4.18 -17.21
N TYR A 138 -17.48 3.22 -16.66
CA TYR A 138 -16.11 2.93 -17.06
C TYR A 138 -15.81 1.44 -16.89
N THR A 139 -15.28 0.83 -17.96
CA THR A 139 -14.74 -0.52 -17.92
C THR A 139 -13.22 -0.42 -17.85
N PRO A 140 -12.59 -0.85 -16.74
CA PRO A 140 -11.14 -0.86 -16.64
C PRO A 140 -10.48 -1.69 -17.74
N PRO A 141 -9.31 -1.29 -18.25
CA PRO A 141 -8.51 -2.16 -19.09
C PRO A 141 -8.16 -3.42 -18.30
N LYS A 142 -8.24 -4.60 -18.94
CA LYS A 142 -7.78 -5.84 -18.32
C LYS A 142 -6.29 -5.69 -18.01
N VAL A 143 -5.94 -5.66 -16.73
CA VAL A 143 -4.56 -5.72 -16.28
C VAL A 143 -3.99 -7.05 -16.80
N LYS A 144 -2.96 -6.99 -17.66
CA LYS A 144 -2.25 -8.16 -18.17
C LYS A 144 -1.24 -8.65 -17.14
#